data_AF-A0A8H5CLC5-F1
#
_entry.id   AF-A0A8H5CLC5-F1
#
_cell.length_a   1.000
_cell.length_b   1.000
_cell.length_c   1.000
_cell.angle_alpha   90.00
_cell.angle_beta   90.00
_cell.angle_gamma   90.00
#
_symmetry.space_group_name_H-M   'P 1'
#
loop_
_entity.id
_entity.type
_entity.pdbx_description
1 polymer ?
#
loop_
_entity_poly.entity_id
_entity_poly.type
_entity_poly.pdbx_seq_one_letter_code
_entity_poly.pdbx_strand_id
1 'polypeptide(L)'
;MKPPPSFFFLALLSAPFVSAQLTCKCQPGQSCFPTAEVWTEFQSKLSTPETLIKGQRPMGAVCYPNDPLYNQNACQALNSSINGFNHVFMSSQINATNWLNFDSIVTPAGNMIGCPYFPRTQNSVCNQGRVPPYAVNVSSVQDIVESVRFASQHNLRLVVKNTGHEGIGRPFGVGALEIYTHNLKDLTVHDSFIPRGAPPGTTGVPAMTVSAGVDWNQAYNAASAADRTIVGGLSPVGTVGTAGWNMGTGHSMLSPSFGLGVDNSLEFTVVLPNASVVTVNEYLTPDLFWAIRGGGGPSFGIAVNITMKTHEPQRYTGSFFVSYCDSDQSYLSLLSTWMKYHNPLSDAGWTGIWPLGNRSLSLTFGAANIPPSPQASQLMDAFIAEAKNMTGVNVALSEYHSYNSFAEFAHDNLVDPNTIIGFNSTAVIPGFVQSATSSWLLPREVTAPENAERMARALANIKAVAVPFLVGGGVVDDVSKSTTSAANPAWRHTITDMTIQAGGPVSINTNLLRQIVHQDIAPFRAMAPPPYGGMYLNEADILEQDWQAAQWGEQYPRLLAIKREIDPQELLVVRMGVGSEGWDDEIICKMHH
;
A
#
# COMPACT_ATOMS: atom_id res chain seq x y z
N MET A 1 -55.16 22.55 -64.90
CA MET A 1 -54.11 21.54 -65.17
C MET A 1 -52.82 22.06 -64.57
N LYS A 2 -52.38 21.48 -63.45
CA LYS A 2 -51.16 21.88 -62.71
C LYS A 2 -50.01 20.96 -63.14
N PRO A 3 -48.77 21.46 -63.32
CA PRO A 3 -47.62 20.64 -63.68
C PRO A 3 -47.11 19.82 -62.47
N PRO A 4 -46.39 18.71 -62.70
CA PRO A 4 -45.94 17.81 -61.63
C PRO A 4 -44.74 18.37 -60.86
N PRO A 5 -44.50 17.92 -59.62
CA PRO A 5 -43.44 18.44 -58.75
C PRO A 5 -42.06 17.85 -59.10
N SER A 6 -41.04 18.71 -59.02
CA SER A 6 -39.63 18.37 -59.21
C SER A 6 -39.06 17.60 -58.02
N PHE A 7 -38.43 16.45 -58.27
CA PHE A 7 -37.65 15.71 -57.28
C PHE A 7 -36.27 16.36 -57.08
N PHE A 8 -36.00 16.83 -55.87
CA PHE A 8 -34.65 17.20 -55.42
C PHE A 8 -33.93 15.96 -54.90
N PHE A 9 -32.82 15.58 -55.55
CA PHE A 9 -31.85 14.62 -55.01
C PHE A 9 -31.07 15.30 -53.86
N LEU A 10 -31.25 14.85 -52.62
CA LEU A 10 -30.35 15.17 -51.52
C LEU A 10 -29.04 14.38 -51.72
N ALA A 11 -27.94 15.09 -52.00
CA ALA A 11 -26.60 14.53 -51.89
C ALA A 11 -26.24 14.38 -50.41
N LEU A 12 -26.13 13.14 -49.93
CA LEU A 12 -25.54 12.82 -48.64
C LEU A 12 -24.04 13.13 -48.68
N LEU A 13 -23.64 14.27 -48.11
CA LEU A 13 -22.26 14.59 -47.80
C LEU A 13 -21.80 13.67 -46.65
N SER A 14 -21.00 12.66 -46.99
CA SER A 14 -20.25 11.87 -46.01
C SER A 14 -19.17 12.75 -45.38
N ALA A 15 -19.41 13.24 -44.16
CA ALA A 15 -18.35 13.81 -43.34
C ALA A 15 -17.33 12.70 -43.00
N PRO A 16 -16.02 12.92 -43.23
CA PRO A 16 -15.03 11.96 -42.78
C PRO A 16 -15.05 11.91 -41.26
N PHE A 17 -15.28 10.73 -40.68
CA PHE A 17 -14.98 10.47 -39.29
C PHE A 17 -13.48 10.70 -39.09
N VAL A 18 -13.11 11.85 -38.52
CA VAL A 18 -11.77 12.04 -37.97
C VAL A 18 -11.70 11.10 -36.77
N SER A 19 -11.15 9.91 -36.97
CA SER A 19 -10.78 9.02 -35.88
C SER A 19 -9.82 9.79 -34.96
N ALA A 20 -10.25 10.11 -33.74
CA ALA A 20 -9.39 10.75 -32.76
C ALA A 20 -8.18 9.84 -32.54
N GLN A 21 -6.98 10.33 -32.86
CA GLN A 21 -5.76 9.55 -32.70
C GLN A 21 -5.58 9.23 -31.21
N LEU A 22 -5.60 7.95 -30.85
CA LEU A 22 -5.34 7.51 -29.48
C LEU A 22 -3.92 7.94 -29.08
N THR A 23 -3.81 8.62 -27.95
CA THR A 23 -2.50 8.97 -27.36
C THR A 23 -2.10 7.85 -26.41
N CYS A 24 -1.05 7.09 -26.74
CA CYS A 24 -0.60 5.95 -25.96
C CYS A 24 0.90 6.05 -25.62
N LYS A 25 1.30 5.40 -24.53
CA LYS A 25 2.71 5.12 -24.23
C LYS A 25 3.27 4.19 -25.28
N CYS A 26 4.54 4.40 -25.64
CA CYS A 26 5.22 3.53 -26.58
C CYS A 26 5.49 2.15 -25.96
N GLN A 27 5.30 1.09 -26.74
CA GLN A 27 5.38 -0.31 -26.30
C GLN A 27 6.43 -1.10 -27.10
N PRO A 28 7.04 -2.15 -26.52
CA PRO A 28 7.95 -3.04 -27.23
C PRO A 28 7.34 -3.54 -28.55
N GLY A 29 8.13 -3.47 -29.63
CA GLY A 29 7.71 -3.88 -30.98
C GLY A 29 7.04 -2.77 -31.81
N GLN A 30 6.75 -1.60 -31.25
CA GLN A 30 6.27 -0.44 -32.00
C GLN A 30 7.43 0.36 -32.61
N SER A 31 7.15 1.11 -33.68
CA SER A 31 8.16 1.93 -34.37
C SER A 31 8.70 3.10 -33.53
N CYS A 32 7.93 3.56 -32.54
CA CYS A 32 8.39 4.57 -31.58
C CYS A 32 9.37 4.01 -30.54
N PHE A 33 9.47 2.68 -30.41
CA PHE A 33 10.18 2.06 -29.30
C PHE A 33 11.70 2.15 -29.54
N PRO A 34 12.50 2.46 -28.50
CA PRO A 34 13.94 2.65 -28.70
C PRO A 34 14.62 1.43 -29.32
N THR A 35 15.53 1.68 -30.26
CA THR A 35 16.34 0.61 -30.89
C THR A 35 17.38 0.06 -29.92
N ALA A 36 18.02 -1.06 -30.28
CA ALA A 36 19.06 -1.67 -29.45
C ALA A 36 20.25 -0.71 -29.20
N GLU A 37 20.59 0.12 -30.19
CA GLU A 37 21.65 1.12 -30.09
C GLU A 37 21.26 2.21 -29.08
N VAL A 38 20.02 2.70 -29.12
CA VAL A 38 19.51 3.70 -28.17
C VAL A 38 19.47 3.16 -26.75
N TRP A 39 19.06 1.90 -26.56
CA TRP A 39 19.15 1.22 -25.26
C TRP A 39 20.59 1.03 -24.77
N THR A 40 21.55 0.91 -25.68
CA THR A 40 22.98 0.77 -25.33
C THR A 40 23.58 2.13 -24.95
N GLU A 41 23.18 3.21 -25.62
CA GLU A 41 23.52 4.57 -25.22
C GLU A 41 22.97 4.88 -23.82
N PHE A 42 21.70 4.55 -23.55
CA PHE A 42 21.11 4.70 -22.22
C PHE A 42 21.88 3.92 -21.15
N GLN A 43 22.21 2.66 -21.42
CA GLN A 43 23.01 1.81 -20.53
C GLN A 43 24.36 2.46 -20.17
N SER A 44 25.00 3.16 -21.11
CA SER A 44 26.28 3.83 -20.86
C SER A 44 26.21 5.04 -19.92
N LYS A 45 25.00 5.56 -19.66
CA LYS A 45 24.75 6.68 -18.74
C LYS A 45 24.44 6.22 -17.31
N LEU A 46 24.21 4.93 -17.10
CA LEU A 46 23.93 4.35 -15.79
C LEU A 46 25.20 4.00 -15.03
N SER A 47 25.07 3.78 -13.73
CA SER A 47 26.19 3.54 -12.82
C SER A 47 27.09 2.38 -13.26
N THR A 48 26.50 1.26 -13.71
CA THR A 48 27.24 0.18 -14.38
C THR A 48 26.40 -0.42 -15.53
N PRO A 49 27.01 -1.17 -16.47
CA PRO A 49 26.27 -1.86 -17.51
C PRO A 49 25.20 -2.82 -16.96
N GLU A 50 25.47 -3.47 -15.83
CA GLU A 50 24.56 -4.42 -15.18
C GLU A 50 23.37 -3.75 -14.49
N THR A 51 23.41 -2.42 -14.29
CA THR A 51 22.28 -1.64 -13.74
C THR A 51 21.04 -1.78 -14.62
N LEU A 52 21.20 -1.83 -15.95
CA LEU A 52 20.09 -2.05 -16.88
C LEU A 52 19.89 -3.54 -17.17
N ILE A 53 18.72 -4.05 -16.80
CA ILE A 53 18.25 -5.38 -17.16
C ILE A 53 17.37 -5.25 -18.41
N LYS A 54 17.78 -5.93 -19.48
CA LYS A 54 17.03 -6.03 -20.74
C LYS A 54 16.45 -7.44 -20.86
N GLY A 55 15.18 -7.55 -21.23
CA GLY A 55 14.50 -8.85 -21.38
C GLY A 55 14.21 -9.53 -20.04
N GLN A 56 13.94 -8.74 -18.99
CA GLN A 56 13.50 -9.27 -17.71
C GLN A 56 12.26 -10.16 -17.90
N ARG A 57 12.34 -11.40 -17.41
CA ARG A 57 11.23 -12.37 -17.45
C ARG A 57 10.63 -12.52 -16.05
N PRO A 58 9.33 -12.86 -15.95
CA PRO A 58 8.73 -13.22 -14.69
C PRO A 58 9.53 -14.32 -13.99
N MET A 59 9.64 -14.25 -12.68
CA MET A 59 10.43 -15.21 -11.89
C MET A 59 10.04 -16.67 -12.15
N GLY A 60 8.76 -16.94 -12.45
CA GLY A 60 8.27 -18.29 -12.77
C GLY A 60 8.80 -18.87 -14.08
N ALA A 61 9.48 -18.11 -14.95
CA ALA A 61 9.93 -18.56 -16.26
C ALA A 61 10.80 -19.83 -16.19
N VAL A 62 11.59 -19.98 -15.13
CA VAL A 62 12.41 -21.17 -14.87
C VAL A 62 11.61 -22.47 -14.74
N CYS A 63 10.29 -22.38 -14.51
CA CYS A 63 9.37 -23.52 -14.33
C CYS A 63 8.64 -23.96 -15.61
N TYR A 64 8.88 -23.33 -16.76
CA TYR A 64 8.15 -23.60 -18.00
C TYR A 64 9.07 -24.27 -19.04
N PRO A 65 8.86 -25.55 -19.39
CA PRO A 65 9.78 -26.30 -20.27
C PRO A 65 10.06 -25.70 -21.65
N ASN A 66 9.18 -24.83 -22.16
CA ASN A 66 9.35 -24.16 -23.45
C ASN A 66 9.90 -22.73 -23.32
N ASP A 67 10.13 -22.23 -22.10
CA ASP A 67 10.74 -20.92 -21.89
C ASP A 67 12.27 -21.03 -22.02
N PRO A 68 12.96 -20.06 -22.65
CA PRO A 68 14.42 -20.06 -22.74
C PRO A 68 15.14 -20.13 -21.39
N LEU A 69 14.50 -19.69 -20.30
CA LEU A 69 15.06 -19.73 -18.95
C LEU A 69 14.76 -21.03 -18.18
N TYR A 70 14.11 -22.02 -18.80
CA TYR A 70 13.74 -23.26 -18.14
C TYR A 70 14.94 -23.94 -17.47
N ASN A 71 14.80 -24.20 -16.17
CA ASN A 71 15.76 -24.99 -15.43
C ASN A 71 15.02 -25.69 -14.27
N GLN A 72 14.94 -27.01 -14.34
CA GLN A 72 14.19 -27.81 -13.36
C GLN A 72 14.69 -27.59 -11.92
N ASN A 73 16.01 -27.51 -11.73
CA ASN A 73 16.59 -27.29 -10.40
C ASN A 73 16.29 -25.87 -9.89
N ALA A 74 16.37 -24.86 -10.76
CA ALA A 74 16.00 -23.49 -10.42
C ALA A 74 14.49 -23.37 -10.09
N CYS A 75 13.63 -24.09 -10.82
CA CYS A 75 12.20 -24.16 -10.50
C CYS A 75 11.93 -24.83 -9.14
N GLN A 76 12.63 -25.93 -8.83
CA GLN A 76 12.52 -26.58 -7.54
C GLN A 76 13.01 -25.67 -6.41
N ALA A 77 14.14 -25.00 -6.61
CA ALA A 77 14.66 -24.01 -5.67
C ALA A 77 13.68 -22.86 -5.45
N LEU A 78 13.13 -22.29 -6.53
CA LEU A 78 12.11 -21.25 -6.48
C LEU A 78 10.88 -21.69 -5.68
N ASN A 79 10.34 -22.87 -5.99
CA ASN A 79 9.18 -23.41 -5.29
C ASN A 79 9.47 -23.63 -3.80
N SER A 80 10.72 -23.97 -3.45
CA SER A 80 11.17 -24.15 -2.06
C SER A 80 11.39 -22.82 -1.35
N SER A 81 11.90 -21.79 -2.03
CA SER A 81 12.08 -20.44 -1.49
C SER A 81 10.75 -19.75 -1.24
N ILE A 82 9.76 -20.02 -2.10
CA ILE A 82 8.41 -19.46 -1.97
C ILE A 82 7.63 -20.13 -0.85
N ASN A 83 7.77 -21.45 -0.60
CA ASN A 83 7.16 -22.22 0.51
C ASN A 83 5.99 -21.51 1.25
N GLY A 84 4.81 -21.46 0.62
CA GLY A 84 3.67 -20.68 1.15
C GLY A 84 3.87 -19.16 1.00
N PHE A 85 4.20 -18.71 -0.21
CA PHE A 85 4.38 -17.29 -0.60
C PHE A 85 5.15 -16.45 0.43
N ASN A 86 6.39 -16.85 0.71
CA ASN A 86 7.33 -16.15 1.56
C ASN A 86 7.56 -14.71 1.09
N HIS A 87 6.83 -13.78 1.70
CA HIS A 87 6.86 -12.35 1.40
C HIS A 87 8.26 -11.73 1.56
N VAL A 88 9.12 -12.26 2.43
CA VAL A 88 10.51 -11.78 2.58
C VAL A 88 11.30 -12.05 1.31
N PHE A 89 11.21 -13.28 0.80
CA PHE A 89 11.85 -13.65 -0.45
C PHE A 89 11.27 -12.86 -1.62
N MET A 90 9.93 -12.76 -1.72
CA MET A 90 9.26 -12.06 -2.82
C MET A 90 9.64 -10.57 -2.87
N SER A 91 9.67 -9.91 -1.71
CA SER A 91 9.96 -8.48 -1.61
C SER A 91 11.39 -8.10 -2.00
N SER A 92 12.32 -9.06 -2.03
CA SER A 92 13.69 -8.84 -2.49
C SER A 92 13.88 -9.12 -3.99
N GLN A 93 12.87 -9.66 -4.69
CA GLN A 93 12.99 -9.97 -6.11
C GLN A 93 12.60 -8.78 -6.96
N ILE A 94 13.44 -8.42 -7.94
CA ILE A 94 13.12 -7.34 -8.89
C ILE A 94 11.95 -7.71 -9.81
N ASN A 95 11.84 -8.98 -10.23
CA ASN A 95 10.86 -9.45 -11.21
C ASN A 95 9.64 -10.16 -10.59
N ALA A 96 9.28 -9.78 -9.36
CA ALA A 96 8.06 -10.23 -8.69
C ALA A 96 7.48 -9.15 -7.74
N THR A 97 6.18 -9.27 -7.49
CA THR A 97 5.48 -8.61 -6.37
C THR A 97 5.08 -9.65 -5.32
N ASN A 98 4.51 -9.18 -4.20
CA ASN A 98 4.08 -10.08 -3.13
C ASN A 98 2.88 -10.96 -3.51
N TRP A 99 2.08 -10.60 -4.53
CA TRP A 99 0.92 -11.38 -4.98
C TRP A 99 0.86 -11.51 -6.50
N LEU A 100 0.71 -12.74 -6.98
CA LEU A 100 0.85 -13.10 -8.40
C LEU A 100 -0.17 -12.42 -9.33
N ASN A 101 -1.34 -12.04 -8.81
CA ASN A 101 -2.35 -11.32 -9.59
C ASN A 101 -1.91 -9.90 -9.98
N PHE A 102 -0.90 -9.34 -9.32
CA PHE A 102 -0.30 -8.07 -9.70
C PHE A 102 0.86 -8.24 -10.69
N ASP A 103 1.50 -9.40 -10.73
CA ASP A 103 2.46 -9.79 -11.77
C ASP A 103 1.77 -10.16 -13.09
N SER A 104 0.52 -10.65 -13.01
CA SER A 104 -0.26 -11.21 -14.11
C SER A 104 -1.27 -10.21 -14.66
N ILE A 105 -1.66 -10.33 -15.93
CA ILE A 105 -2.84 -9.64 -16.45
C ILE A 105 -4.09 -10.39 -15.96
N VAL A 106 -5.08 -9.68 -15.44
CA VAL A 106 -6.38 -10.27 -15.06
C VAL A 106 -7.37 -9.98 -16.18
N THR A 107 -7.88 -11.02 -16.82
CA THR A 107 -8.85 -10.89 -17.92
C THR A 107 -10.21 -10.35 -17.41
N PRO A 108 -11.09 -9.85 -18.29
CA PRO A 108 -12.46 -9.50 -17.90
C PRO A 108 -13.24 -10.65 -17.25
N ALA A 109 -12.91 -11.89 -17.61
CA ALA A 109 -13.48 -13.09 -16.99
C ALA A 109 -12.90 -13.41 -15.61
N GLY A 110 -11.87 -12.69 -15.14
CA GLY A 110 -11.23 -12.87 -13.84
C GLY A 110 -10.14 -13.94 -13.80
N ASN A 111 -9.69 -14.43 -14.96
CA ASN A 111 -8.60 -15.38 -15.08
C ASN A 111 -7.25 -14.65 -15.20
N MET A 112 -6.21 -15.19 -14.55
CA MET A 112 -4.85 -14.67 -14.65
C MET A 112 -4.13 -15.18 -15.90
N ILE A 113 -3.55 -14.25 -16.66
CA ILE A 113 -2.59 -14.50 -17.74
C ILE A 113 -1.22 -14.04 -17.21
N GLY A 114 -0.40 -15.00 -16.79
CA GLY A 114 0.89 -14.70 -16.20
C GLY A 114 1.84 -15.89 -16.25
N CYS A 115 2.76 -15.92 -15.29
CA CYS A 115 3.79 -16.94 -15.19
C CYS A 115 3.97 -17.42 -13.74
N PRO A 116 3.00 -18.20 -13.20
CA PRO A 116 3.07 -18.77 -11.87
C PRO A 116 4.35 -19.57 -11.54
N TYR A 117 4.70 -19.62 -10.26
CA TYR A 117 6.00 -20.06 -9.73
C TYR A 117 6.15 -21.55 -9.41
N PHE A 118 5.32 -22.40 -10.02
CA PHE A 118 5.30 -23.84 -9.72
C PHE A 118 5.46 -24.66 -11.00
N PRO A 119 5.94 -25.92 -10.92
CA PRO A 119 6.22 -26.76 -12.09
C PRO A 119 5.05 -26.82 -13.07
N ARG A 120 5.37 -26.70 -14.35
CA ARG A 120 4.37 -26.69 -15.42
C ARG A 120 4.57 -27.82 -16.41
N THR A 121 3.50 -28.12 -17.15
CA THR A 121 3.53 -29.09 -18.23
C THR A 121 4.16 -28.52 -19.48
N GLN A 122 4.58 -29.41 -20.40
CA GLN A 122 5.17 -29.05 -21.69
C GLN A 122 4.30 -28.10 -22.54
N ASN A 123 2.98 -28.03 -22.31
CA ASN A 123 2.08 -27.17 -23.09
C ASN A 123 1.81 -25.81 -22.43
N SER A 124 2.40 -25.53 -21.27
CA SER A 124 2.21 -24.25 -20.57
C SER A 124 3.08 -23.15 -21.19
N VAL A 125 2.53 -21.93 -21.26
CA VAL A 125 3.25 -20.74 -21.71
C VAL A 125 3.43 -19.78 -20.53
N CYS A 126 4.67 -19.36 -20.29
CA CYS A 126 5.00 -18.30 -19.33
C CYS A 126 4.70 -16.95 -19.99
N ASN A 127 3.61 -16.29 -19.58
CA ASN A 127 3.27 -14.96 -20.09
C ASN A 127 4.00 -13.88 -19.30
N GLN A 128 4.44 -12.82 -19.99
CA GLN A 128 5.13 -11.68 -19.35
C GLN A 128 4.24 -11.01 -18.28
N GLY A 129 2.93 -10.90 -18.53
CA GLY A 129 2.02 -10.20 -17.64
C GLY A 129 2.39 -8.72 -17.52
N ARG A 130 2.36 -8.21 -16.29
CA ARG A 130 2.78 -6.84 -15.93
C ARG A 130 4.23 -6.75 -15.48
N VAL A 131 4.97 -7.86 -15.40
CA VAL A 131 6.40 -7.81 -15.05
C VAL A 131 7.13 -6.97 -16.12
N PRO A 132 7.78 -5.86 -15.75
CA PRO A 132 8.43 -4.97 -16.72
C PRO A 132 9.54 -5.71 -17.48
N PRO A 133 9.58 -5.68 -18.82
CA PRO A 133 10.63 -6.33 -19.60
C PRO A 133 11.98 -5.60 -19.54
N TYR A 134 11.99 -4.36 -19.05
CA TYR A 134 13.20 -3.57 -18.80
C TYR A 134 13.16 -3.04 -17.37
N ALA A 135 14.27 -3.15 -16.67
CA ALA A 135 14.39 -2.65 -15.30
C ALA A 135 15.75 -2.01 -15.06
N VAL A 136 15.76 -0.98 -14.22
CA VAL A 136 16.96 -0.30 -13.75
C VAL A 136 17.09 -0.61 -12.28
N ASN A 137 18.05 -1.48 -11.96
CA ASN A 137 18.38 -1.83 -10.59
C ASN A 137 19.24 -0.71 -9.98
N VAL A 138 18.59 0.31 -9.42
CA VAL A 138 19.27 1.55 -9.08
C VAL A 138 20.23 1.37 -7.92
N SER A 139 21.42 1.96 -8.06
CA SER A 139 22.42 2.08 -7.00
C SER A 139 22.75 3.54 -6.68
N SER A 140 22.28 4.48 -7.50
CA SER A 140 22.43 5.91 -7.27
C SER A 140 21.20 6.73 -7.68
N VAL A 141 21.12 7.96 -7.15
CA VAL A 141 20.16 8.98 -7.61
C VAL A 141 20.29 9.25 -9.12
N GLN A 142 21.50 9.13 -9.68
CA GLN A 142 21.74 9.40 -11.09
C GLN A 142 21.09 8.36 -11.99
N ASP A 143 21.04 7.09 -11.57
CA ASP A 143 20.33 6.04 -12.32
C ASP A 143 18.84 6.39 -12.47
N ILE A 144 18.22 6.91 -11.40
CA ILE A 144 16.82 7.36 -11.40
C ILE A 144 16.66 8.53 -12.37
N VAL A 145 17.55 9.53 -12.29
CA VAL A 145 17.54 10.72 -13.16
C VAL A 145 17.64 10.33 -14.64
N GLU A 146 18.60 9.49 -15.01
CA GLU A 146 18.76 9.04 -16.40
C GLU A 146 17.57 8.21 -16.87
N SER A 147 17.01 7.37 -16.00
CA SER A 147 15.81 6.57 -16.32
C SER A 147 14.60 7.44 -16.58
N VAL A 148 14.39 8.49 -15.79
CA VAL A 148 13.31 9.47 -15.99
C VAL A 148 13.47 10.21 -17.31
N ARG A 149 14.68 10.70 -17.62
CA ARG A 149 14.98 11.36 -18.91
C ARG A 149 14.69 10.44 -20.08
N PHE A 150 15.17 9.22 -20.01
CA PHE A 150 15.02 8.22 -21.06
C PHE A 150 13.54 7.87 -21.28
N ALA A 151 12.79 7.60 -20.22
CA ALA A 151 11.37 7.28 -20.31
C ALA A 151 10.54 8.45 -20.87
N SER A 152 10.81 9.68 -20.42
CA SER A 152 10.15 10.89 -20.95
C SER A 152 10.46 11.09 -22.44
N GLN A 153 11.75 11.05 -22.83
CA GLN A 153 12.18 11.26 -24.22
C GLN A 153 11.54 10.28 -25.21
N HIS A 154 11.30 9.04 -24.78
CA HIS A 154 10.77 7.97 -25.62
C HIS A 154 9.29 7.65 -25.34
N ASN A 155 8.60 8.46 -24.53
CA ASN A 155 7.20 8.26 -24.13
C ASN A 155 6.93 6.83 -23.63
N LEU A 156 7.83 6.29 -22.81
CA LEU A 156 7.69 4.96 -22.23
C LEU A 156 6.77 5.01 -20.99
N ARG A 157 6.10 3.91 -20.70
CA ARG A 157 5.46 3.72 -19.39
C ARG A 157 6.56 3.51 -18.36
N LEU A 158 6.63 4.40 -17.36
CA LEU A 158 7.59 4.31 -16.26
C LEU A 158 6.87 3.79 -15.02
N VAL A 159 7.42 2.76 -14.38
CA VAL A 159 6.93 2.25 -13.09
C VAL A 159 8.05 2.26 -12.06
N VAL A 160 7.69 2.37 -10.79
CA VAL A 160 8.64 2.43 -9.68
C VAL A 160 8.29 1.35 -8.68
N LYS A 161 9.28 0.53 -8.31
CA LYS A 161 9.10 -0.53 -7.33
C LYS A 161 10.17 -0.46 -6.25
N ASN A 162 9.70 -0.47 -5.01
CA ASN A 162 10.50 -0.83 -3.85
C ASN A 162 10.32 -2.33 -3.56
N THR A 163 9.39 -2.72 -2.69
CA THR A 163 9.24 -4.11 -2.23
C THR A 163 8.15 -4.89 -2.95
N GLY A 164 7.30 -4.25 -3.75
CA GLY A 164 6.17 -4.94 -4.40
C GLY A 164 5.03 -5.33 -3.44
N HIS A 165 4.97 -4.72 -2.24
CA HIS A 165 3.94 -4.94 -1.21
C HIS A 165 2.60 -4.21 -1.49
N GLU A 166 2.27 -3.99 -2.75
CA GLU A 166 1.19 -3.07 -3.15
C GLU A 166 -0.11 -3.82 -3.46
N GLY A 167 -1.26 -3.24 -3.08
CA GLY A 167 -2.57 -3.90 -3.08
C GLY A 167 -3.44 -3.77 -4.35
N ILE A 168 -3.02 -3.01 -5.38
CA ILE A 168 -3.77 -2.83 -6.64
C ILE A 168 -2.92 -2.92 -7.94
N GLY A 169 -1.66 -3.32 -7.84
CA GLY A 169 -0.71 -3.55 -8.94
C GLY A 169 0.06 -2.33 -9.47
N ARG A 170 0.16 -1.22 -8.72
CA ARG A 170 0.84 0.03 -9.15
C ARG A 170 2.34 -0.09 -9.49
N PRO A 171 3.15 -0.95 -8.82
CA PRO A 171 4.59 -1.02 -9.06
C PRO A 171 5.00 -1.67 -10.38
N PHE A 172 4.09 -2.36 -11.06
CA PHE A 172 4.35 -3.12 -12.30
C PHE A 172 3.48 -2.63 -13.46
N GLY A 173 3.88 -2.96 -14.68
CA GLY A 173 3.21 -2.48 -15.87
C GLY A 173 3.59 -3.18 -17.18
N VAL A 174 2.59 -3.38 -18.04
CA VAL A 174 2.76 -3.93 -19.39
C VAL A 174 3.74 -3.06 -20.19
N GLY A 175 4.80 -3.69 -20.68
CA GLY A 175 5.82 -3.06 -21.53
C GLY A 175 6.59 -1.91 -20.86
N ALA A 176 6.50 -1.76 -19.54
CA ALA A 176 7.08 -0.64 -18.82
C ALA A 176 8.61 -0.72 -18.70
N LEU A 177 9.23 0.42 -18.44
CA LEU A 177 10.55 0.53 -17.83
C LEU A 177 10.37 0.64 -16.32
N GLU A 178 11.02 -0.24 -15.56
CA GLU A 178 11.00 -0.22 -14.10
C GLU A 178 12.20 0.53 -13.53
N ILE A 179 11.95 1.34 -12.50
CA ILE A 179 12.98 1.83 -11.58
C ILE A 179 12.83 1.02 -10.28
N TYR A 180 13.81 0.17 -10.00
CA TYR A 180 13.81 -0.70 -8.82
C TYR A 180 14.67 -0.13 -7.70
N THR A 181 14.03 0.48 -6.70
CA THR A 181 14.70 1.23 -5.62
C THR A 181 15.10 0.40 -4.41
N HIS A 182 14.75 -0.89 -4.39
CA HIS A 182 14.94 -1.76 -3.22
C HIS A 182 16.36 -1.76 -2.67
N ASN A 183 17.38 -1.66 -3.54
CA ASN A 183 18.78 -1.74 -3.15
C ASN A 183 19.34 -0.43 -2.58
N LEU A 184 18.55 0.66 -2.55
CA LEU A 184 18.91 1.88 -1.83
C LEU A 184 18.65 1.68 -0.33
N LYS A 185 19.66 1.20 0.40
CA LYS A 185 19.54 0.74 1.80
C LYS A 185 20.19 1.66 2.85
N ASP A 186 20.65 2.86 2.46
CA ASP A 186 21.30 3.76 3.43
C ASP A 186 20.34 4.24 4.52
N LEU A 187 20.89 4.37 5.72
CA LEU A 187 20.22 4.73 6.96
C LEU A 187 21.13 5.69 7.74
N THR A 188 20.59 6.80 8.24
CA THR A 188 21.35 7.76 9.04
C THR A 188 20.49 8.30 10.17
N VAL A 189 20.97 8.19 11.40
CA VAL A 189 20.32 8.77 12.59
C VAL A 189 20.90 10.14 12.87
N HIS A 190 20.05 11.08 13.26
CA HIS A 190 20.39 12.46 13.56
C HIS A 190 19.90 12.81 14.95
N ASP A 191 20.77 13.36 15.80
CA ASP A 191 20.35 13.87 17.11
C ASP A 191 19.62 15.22 17.01
N SER A 192 19.97 16.02 16.00
CA SER A 192 19.43 17.37 15.79
C SER A 192 19.38 17.69 14.30
N PHE A 193 18.43 17.09 13.59
CA PHE A 193 18.17 17.36 12.17
C PHE A 193 17.47 18.71 11.98
N ILE A 194 18.00 19.51 11.07
CA ILE A 194 17.39 20.77 10.63
C ILE A 194 17.08 20.63 9.14
N PRO A 195 15.81 20.76 8.71
CA PRO A 195 15.46 20.71 7.30
C PRO A 195 16.21 21.77 6.50
N ARG A 196 16.60 21.43 5.27
CA ARG A 196 17.33 22.33 4.39
C ARG A 196 16.49 23.58 4.10
N GLY A 197 17.10 24.75 4.14
CA GLY A 197 16.40 26.02 3.89
C GLY A 197 15.64 26.57 5.10
N ALA A 198 15.67 25.88 6.26
CA ALA A 198 15.13 26.44 7.48
C ALA A 198 15.85 27.74 7.89
N PRO A 199 15.15 28.72 8.49
CA PRO A 199 15.75 29.97 8.95
C PRO A 199 16.91 29.77 9.94
N PRO A 200 17.88 30.71 10.00
CA PRO A 200 18.89 30.69 11.05
C PRO A 200 18.26 30.70 12.45
N GLY A 201 18.74 29.81 13.33
CA GLY A 201 18.23 29.66 14.69
C GLY A 201 17.10 28.63 14.84
N THR A 202 16.68 27.94 13.77
CA THR A 202 15.77 26.79 13.88
C THR A 202 16.39 25.69 14.75
N THR A 203 15.67 25.29 15.80
CA THR A 203 16.06 24.16 16.66
C THR A 203 15.88 22.85 15.90
N GLY A 204 16.92 22.04 15.82
CA GLY A 204 16.84 20.72 15.21
C GLY A 204 16.07 19.72 16.08
N VAL A 205 15.62 18.64 15.45
CA VAL A 205 14.88 17.56 16.11
C VAL A 205 15.56 16.21 15.88
N PRO A 206 15.45 15.24 16.81
CA PRO A 206 15.87 13.87 16.55
C PRO A 206 15.15 13.31 15.32
N ALA A 207 15.90 12.70 14.42
CA ALA A 207 15.38 12.19 13.17
C ALA A 207 16.16 10.98 12.67
N MET A 208 15.60 10.30 11.68
CA MET A 208 16.29 9.30 10.89
C MET A 208 16.01 9.56 9.40
N THR A 209 17.06 9.59 8.60
CA THR A 209 16.97 9.53 7.14
C THR A 209 17.07 8.08 6.69
N VAL A 210 16.10 7.64 5.91
CA VAL A 210 16.05 6.31 5.30
C VAL A 210 16.02 6.44 3.78
N SER A 211 16.82 5.64 3.10
CA SER A 211 16.76 5.53 1.63
C SER A 211 15.52 4.74 1.20
N ALA A 212 15.06 5.00 -0.02
CA ALA A 212 13.75 4.54 -0.51
C ALA A 212 13.59 3.01 -0.58
N GLY A 213 14.69 2.25 -0.54
CA GLY A 213 14.69 0.79 -0.50
C GLY A 213 14.61 0.19 0.90
N VAL A 214 14.80 0.97 1.96
CA VAL A 214 14.71 0.51 3.35
C VAL A 214 13.29 0.03 3.66
N ASP A 215 13.20 -1.15 4.28
CA ASP A 215 11.96 -1.70 4.86
C ASP A 215 11.83 -1.38 6.36
N TRP A 216 10.62 -1.60 6.91
CA TRP A 216 10.35 -1.25 8.30
C TRP A 216 11.17 -2.06 9.31
N ASN A 217 11.47 -3.34 9.04
CA ASN A 217 12.31 -4.14 9.93
C ASN A 217 13.71 -3.54 10.06
N GLN A 218 14.31 -3.14 8.93
CA GLN A 218 15.60 -2.46 8.90
C GLN A 218 15.55 -1.11 9.66
N ALA A 219 14.52 -0.30 9.43
CA ALA A 219 14.37 1.01 10.09
C ALA A 219 14.16 0.89 11.61
N TYR A 220 13.34 -0.08 12.07
CA TYR A 220 13.12 -0.32 13.49
C TYR A 220 14.39 -0.78 14.21
N ASN A 221 15.14 -1.70 13.61
CA ASN A 221 16.40 -2.18 14.18
C ASN A 221 17.42 -1.05 14.29
N ALA A 222 17.54 -0.21 13.26
CA ALA A 222 18.44 0.95 13.29
C ALA A 222 18.00 2.00 14.33
N ALA A 223 16.70 2.23 14.49
CA ALA A 223 16.20 3.20 15.47
C ALA A 223 16.43 2.70 16.89
N SER A 224 16.08 1.43 17.16
CA SER A 224 16.25 0.82 18.47
C SER A 224 17.72 0.72 18.86
N ALA A 225 18.63 0.45 17.91
CA ALA A 225 20.08 0.43 18.17
C ALA A 225 20.65 1.82 18.50
N ALA A 226 19.94 2.89 18.15
CA ALA A 226 20.28 4.26 18.51
C ALA A 226 19.46 4.78 19.70
N ASP A 227 18.82 3.90 20.48
CA ASP A 227 17.93 4.24 21.59
C ASP A 227 16.79 5.19 21.19
N ARG A 228 16.24 5.01 19.98
CA ARG A 228 15.13 5.80 19.44
C ARG A 228 13.93 4.93 19.07
N THR A 229 12.75 5.53 19.13
CA THR A 229 11.52 4.99 18.53
C THR A 229 11.23 5.71 17.21
N ILE A 230 10.79 4.99 16.18
CA ILE A 230 10.38 5.58 14.90
C ILE A 230 8.97 5.11 14.54
N VAL A 231 8.12 6.02 14.08
CA VAL A 231 6.75 5.71 13.64
C VAL A 231 6.80 5.01 12.30
N GLY A 232 6.34 3.77 12.25
CA GLY A 232 6.35 2.98 11.02
C GLY A 232 5.16 2.04 10.87
N GLY A 233 5.12 1.31 9.76
CA GLY A 233 4.03 0.42 9.44
C GLY A 233 3.93 -0.80 10.36
N LEU A 234 2.70 -1.22 10.64
CA LEU A 234 2.42 -2.58 11.11
C LEU A 234 2.66 -3.53 9.94
N SER A 235 3.90 -4.01 9.84
CA SER A 235 4.38 -4.78 8.69
C SER A 235 4.54 -6.25 9.08
N PRO A 236 3.51 -7.09 8.86
CA PRO A 236 3.71 -8.54 8.76
C PRO A 236 4.96 -8.87 7.95
N VAL A 237 5.76 -9.81 8.42
CA VAL A 237 7.08 -10.22 7.89
C VAL A 237 8.13 -9.10 7.73
N GLY A 238 7.82 -7.86 8.14
CA GLY A 238 8.77 -6.74 8.15
C GLY A 238 9.11 -6.11 6.79
N THR A 239 8.49 -6.55 5.68
CA THR A 239 8.93 -6.21 4.31
C THR A 239 8.20 -5.04 3.66
N VAL A 240 7.31 -4.33 4.37
CA VAL A 240 6.71 -3.10 3.85
C VAL A 240 7.80 -2.04 3.71
N GLY A 241 7.93 -1.49 2.51
CA GLY A 241 8.89 -0.44 2.20
C GLY A 241 8.50 0.91 2.81
N THR A 242 9.47 1.60 3.41
CA THR A 242 9.25 2.90 4.09
C THR A 242 8.68 3.97 3.17
N ALA A 243 9.14 4.03 1.91
CA ALA A 243 8.80 5.12 1.00
C ALA A 243 7.35 5.13 0.52
N GLY A 244 6.89 4.05 -0.11
CA GLY A 244 5.52 3.94 -0.59
C GLY A 244 4.50 4.06 0.55
N TRP A 245 4.80 3.43 1.70
CA TRP A 245 3.98 3.52 2.90
C TRP A 245 3.78 4.99 3.34
N ASN A 246 4.88 5.76 3.41
CA ASN A 246 4.84 7.14 3.89
C ASN A 246 4.12 8.06 2.91
N MET A 247 4.44 7.94 1.61
CA MET A 247 3.83 8.76 0.57
C MET A 247 2.33 8.52 0.43
N GLY A 248 1.84 7.36 0.88
CA GLY A 248 0.42 7.01 0.89
C GLY A 248 -0.34 7.31 2.18
N THR A 249 0.27 8.02 3.15
CA THR A 249 -0.23 8.37 4.51
C THR A 249 0.53 7.64 5.62
N GLY A 250 0.45 6.30 5.63
CA GLY A 250 1.14 5.45 6.59
C GLY A 250 0.54 5.48 8.00
N HIS A 251 -0.22 4.46 8.39
CA HIS A 251 -0.65 4.26 9.78
C HIS A 251 0.24 3.27 10.52
N SER A 252 0.28 3.44 11.84
CA SER A 252 1.12 2.73 12.81
C SER A 252 0.34 2.48 14.10
N MET A 253 0.73 1.45 14.86
CA MET A 253 0.36 1.35 16.29
C MET A 253 0.74 2.62 17.07
N LEU A 254 1.81 3.27 16.65
CA LEU A 254 2.30 4.47 17.33
C LEU A 254 1.57 5.75 16.92
N SER A 255 0.69 5.70 15.91
CA SER A 255 0.06 6.92 15.39
C SER A 255 -0.75 7.69 16.43
N PRO A 256 -1.53 7.04 17.32
CA PRO A 256 -2.29 7.78 18.32
C PRO A 256 -1.42 8.56 19.31
N SER A 257 -0.15 8.17 19.47
CA SER A 257 0.83 8.89 20.29
C SER A 257 1.66 9.92 19.52
N PHE A 258 2.03 9.63 18.27
CA PHE A 258 3.04 10.40 17.53
C PHE A 258 2.59 10.91 16.14
N GLY A 259 1.36 10.64 15.74
CA GLY A 259 0.79 11.01 14.44
C GLY A 259 1.05 9.97 13.36
N LEU A 260 0.42 10.14 12.20
CA LEU A 260 0.62 9.27 11.04
C LEU A 260 2.05 9.39 10.50
N GLY A 261 2.45 8.50 9.60
CA GLY A 261 3.74 8.56 8.91
C GLY A 261 4.00 9.93 8.28
N VAL A 262 3.00 10.48 7.60
CA VAL A 262 3.03 11.83 7.03
C VAL A 262 3.20 12.97 8.04
N ASP A 263 2.76 12.77 9.29
CA ASP A 263 2.90 13.78 10.35
C ASP A 263 4.33 13.78 10.93
N ASN A 264 5.08 12.71 10.68
CA ASN A 264 6.46 12.51 11.13
C ASN A 264 7.50 12.85 10.05
N SER A 265 7.12 12.97 8.78
CA SER A 265 8.04 13.34 7.69
C SER A 265 8.50 14.79 7.81
N LEU A 266 9.81 15.01 7.67
CA LEU A 266 10.48 16.31 7.77
C LEU A 266 11.00 16.79 6.41
N GLU A 267 11.57 15.88 5.63
CA GLU A 267 12.23 16.21 4.36
C GLU A 267 12.29 14.97 3.46
N PHE A 268 12.16 15.17 2.16
CA PHE A 268 12.40 14.13 1.15
C PHE A 268 13.45 14.60 0.15
N THR A 269 14.22 13.66 -0.40
CA THR A 269 14.94 13.85 -1.67
C THR A 269 14.16 13.14 -2.76
N VAL A 270 13.80 13.85 -3.82
CA VAL A 270 12.87 13.36 -4.85
C VAL A 270 13.42 13.65 -6.24
N VAL A 271 13.27 12.70 -7.17
CA VAL A 271 13.46 12.93 -8.61
C VAL A 271 12.11 13.23 -9.24
N LEU A 272 11.95 14.42 -9.82
CA LEU A 272 10.73 14.86 -10.49
C LEU A 272 10.64 14.32 -11.93
N PRO A 273 9.44 14.36 -12.56
CA PRO A 273 9.25 13.95 -13.96
C PRO A 273 10.14 14.66 -14.98
N ASN A 274 10.57 15.89 -14.68
CA ASN A 274 11.53 16.64 -15.50
C ASN A 274 13.00 16.24 -15.24
N ALA A 275 13.23 15.16 -14.49
CA ALA A 275 14.52 14.62 -14.07
C ALA A 275 15.37 15.55 -13.17
N SER A 276 14.76 16.56 -12.55
CA SER A 276 15.43 17.34 -11.51
C SER A 276 15.41 16.60 -10.17
N VAL A 277 16.51 16.68 -9.43
CA VAL A 277 16.60 16.22 -8.04
C VAL A 277 16.27 17.40 -7.13
N VAL A 278 15.23 17.26 -6.34
CA VAL A 278 14.75 18.34 -5.46
C VAL A 278 14.70 17.88 -4.00
N THR A 279 14.92 18.83 -3.10
CA THR A 279 14.65 18.66 -1.68
C THR A 279 13.24 19.15 -1.39
N VAL A 280 12.43 18.27 -0.81
CA VAL A 280 11.01 18.52 -0.55
C VAL A 280 10.76 18.62 0.95
N ASN A 281 10.49 19.83 1.42
CA ASN A 281 10.17 20.12 2.82
C ASN A 281 9.30 21.39 2.91
N GLU A 282 8.96 21.81 4.14
CA GLU A 282 8.13 22.98 4.41
C GLU A 282 8.75 24.32 4.00
N TYR A 283 10.08 24.42 3.88
CA TYR A 283 10.79 25.67 3.63
C TYR A 283 11.09 25.91 2.15
N LEU A 284 11.38 24.85 1.39
CA LEU A 284 11.84 24.95 0.00
C LEU A 284 10.72 24.69 -1.02
N THR A 285 9.85 23.71 -0.77
CA THR A 285 8.80 23.33 -1.72
C THR A 285 7.51 22.91 -0.98
N PRO A 286 6.86 23.84 -0.25
CA PRO A 286 5.76 23.50 0.67
C PRO A 286 4.56 22.83 -0.03
N ASP A 287 4.21 23.22 -1.26
CA ASP A 287 3.10 22.61 -1.99
C ASP A 287 3.40 21.15 -2.39
N LEU A 288 4.61 20.88 -2.89
CA LEU A 288 5.03 19.52 -3.18
C LEU A 288 5.19 18.68 -1.91
N PHE A 289 5.65 19.30 -0.81
CA PHE A 289 5.76 18.64 0.49
C PHE A 289 4.40 18.29 1.09
N TRP A 290 3.40 19.13 0.86
CA TRP A 290 2.00 18.80 1.16
C TRP A 290 1.54 17.61 0.31
N ALA A 291 1.74 17.66 -1.01
CA ALA A 291 1.24 16.65 -1.95
C ALA A 291 1.89 15.26 -1.77
N ILE A 292 3.21 15.19 -1.58
CA ILE A 292 3.92 13.91 -1.39
C ILE A 292 3.50 13.21 -0.10
N ARG A 293 3.07 13.95 0.91
CA ARG A 293 2.62 13.41 2.18
C ARG A 293 1.13 13.03 2.12
N GLY A 294 0.82 11.93 1.43
CA GLY A 294 -0.54 11.37 1.35
C GLY A 294 -1.15 11.37 -0.06
N GLY A 295 -0.53 12.02 -1.05
CA GLY A 295 -0.97 12.00 -2.44
C GLY A 295 -0.70 10.68 -3.19
N GLY A 296 0.03 9.74 -2.57
CA GLY A 296 0.35 8.43 -3.13
C GLY A 296 1.55 8.45 -4.07
N GLY A 297 2.60 7.70 -3.71
CA GLY A 297 3.80 7.54 -4.54
C GLY A 297 3.57 6.59 -5.73
N PRO A 298 4.25 6.79 -6.87
CA PRO A 298 5.21 7.84 -7.20
C PRO A 298 4.57 9.06 -7.90
N SER A 299 3.26 9.33 -7.72
CA SER A 299 2.52 10.33 -8.53
C SER A 299 3.14 11.74 -8.50
N PHE A 300 3.83 12.10 -7.42
CA PHE A 300 4.45 13.42 -7.23
C PHE A 300 5.98 13.42 -7.34
N GLY A 301 6.57 12.31 -7.78
CA GLY A 301 8.02 12.14 -7.91
C GLY A 301 8.50 10.82 -7.32
N ILE A 302 9.74 10.47 -7.67
CA ILE A 302 10.39 9.24 -7.22
C ILE A 302 11.20 9.57 -5.96
N ALA A 303 10.74 9.09 -4.81
CA ALA A 303 11.46 9.26 -3.55
C ALA A 303 12.81 8.52 -3.59
N VAL A 304 13.84 9.20 -3.12
CA VAL A 304 15.19 8.66 -2.96
C VAL A 304 15.51 8.49 -1.49
N ASN A 305 15.28 9.53 -0.70
CA ASN A 305 15.45 9.53 0.76
C ASN A 305 14.24 10.16 1.43
N ILE A 306 13.94 9.73 2.65
CA ILE A 306 12.93 10.30 3.52
C ILE A 306 13.55 10.50 4.89
N THR A 307 13.48 11.72 5.41
CA THR A 307 13.85 12.03 6.79
C THR A 307 12.59 12.16 7.63
N MET A 308 12.51 11.37 8.70
CA MET A 308 11.36 11.35 9.61
C MET A 308 11.82 11.61 11.04
N LYS A 309 10.93 12.22 11.84
CA LYS A 309 11.13 12.36 13.29
C LYS A 309 11.35 11.01 13.95
N THR A 310 12.27 10.98 14.89
CA THR A 310 12.38 9.91 15.88
C THR A 310 11.96 10.44 17.24
N HIS A 311 11.56 9.52 18.11
CA HIS A 311 11.00 9.80 19.42
C HIS A 311 11.84 9.12 20.49
N GLU A 312 11.68 9.56 21.73
CA GLU A 312 12.32 8.93 22.88
C GLU A 312 11.94 7.44 22.97
N PRO A 313 12.85 6.58 23.46
CA PRO A 313 12.59 5.16 23.58
C PRO A 313 11.47 4.93 24.61
N GLN A 314 10.57 4.00 24.29
CA GLN A 314 9.41 3.66 25.11
C GLN A 314 9.36 2.14 25.29
N ARG A 315 8.98 1.70 26.49
CA ARG A 315 8.65 0.30 26.77
C ARG A 315 7.16 0.08 26.54
N TYR A 316 6.78 -1.12 26.17
CA TYR A 316 5.40 -1.45 25.83
C TYR A 316 4.91 -2.66 26.62
N THR A 317 3.65 -2.59 27.04
CA THR A 317 2.89 -3.76 27.45
C THR A 317 2.09 -4.25 26.25
N GLY A 318 2.32 -5.49 25.82
CA GLY A 318 1.48 -6.18 24.85
C GLY A 318 0.32 -6.90 25.53
N SER A 319 -0.85 -6.90 24.90
CA SER A 319 -2.03 -7.69 25.30
C SER A 319 -2.50 -8.53 24.14
N PHE A 320 -2.69 -9.82 24.40
CA PHE A 320 -3.02 -10.82 23.41
C PHE A 320 -4.27 -11.58 23.81
N PHE A 321 -5.27 -11.55 22.95
CA PHE A 321 -6.54 -12.21 23.16
C PHE A 321 -6.91 -13.01 21.92
N VAL A 322 -7.35 -14.26 22.07
CA VAL A 322 -7.91 -15.07 20.98
C VAL A 322 -9.13 -15.80 21.51
N SER A 323 -10.24 -15.70 20.79
CA SER A 323 -11.48 -16.40 21.14
C SER A 323 -12.17 -17.00 19.92
N TYR A 324 -12.96 -18.04 20.18
CA TYR A 324 -13.82 -18.71 19.22
C TYR A 324 -15.24 -18.82 19.78
N CYS A 325 -16.23 -18.65 18.91
CA CYS A 325 -17.64 -18.72 19.27
C CYS A 325 -18.31 -19.96 18.66
N ASP A 326 -19.15 -20.64 19.44
CA ASP A 326 -19.86 -21.85 19.01
C ASP A 326 -21.06 -21.59 18.09
N SER A 327 -21.58 -20.36 18.06
CA SER A 327 -22.78 -19.95 17.34
C SER A 327 -22.68 -18.52 16.82
N ASP A 328 -23.52 -18.16 15.85
CA ASP A 328 -23.60 -16.77 15.35
C ASP A 328 -24.09 -15.82 16.46
N GLN A 329 -24.91 -16.33 17.39
CA GLN A 329 -25.41 -15.52 18.51
C GLN A 329 -24.32 -15.18 19.52
N SER A 330 -23.48 -16.15 19.91
CA SER A 330 -22.33 -15.89 20.79
C SER A 330 -21.29 -15.03 20.10
N TYR A 331 -21.10 -15.19 18.78
CA TYR A 331 -20.23 -14.32 17.99
C TYR A 331 -20.72 -12.87 17.92
N LEU A 332 -22.00 -12.66 17.62
CA LEU A 332 -22.59 -11.33 17.61
C LEU A 332 -22.51 -10.65 18.99
N SER A 333 -22.74 -11.42 20.06
CA SER A 333 -22.66 -10.93 21.44
C SER A 333 -21.22 -10.51 21.78
N LEU A 334 -20.23 -11.32 21.42
CA LEU A 334 -18.82 -11.00 21.61
C LEU A 334 -18.40 -9.74 20.85
N LEU A 335 -18.79 -9.63 19.57
CA LEU A 335 -18.48 -8.45 18.76
C LEU A 335 -19.18 -7.19 19.29
N SER A 336 -20.42 -7.30 19.78
CA SER A 336 -21.11 -6.19 20.43
C SER A 336 -20.39 -5.75 21.71
N THR A 337 -19.98 -6.70 22.55
CA THR A 337 -19.14 -6.41 23.73
C THR A 337 -17.83 -5.76 23.31
N TRP A 338 -17.09 -6.31 22.33
CA TRP A 338 -15.86 -5.70 21.81
C TRP A 338 -16.07 -4.24 21.40
N MET A 339 -17.11 -3.94 20.62
CA MET A 339 -17.38 -2.58 20.17
C MET A 339 -17.73 -1.61 21.31
N LYS A 340 -18.22 -2.08 22.46
CA LYS A 340 -18.40 -1.23 23.66
C LYS A 340 -17.07 -0.82 24.30
N TYR A 341 -16.05 -1.68 24.23
CA TYR A 341 -14.71 -1.40 24.76
C TYR A 341 -13.76 -0.79 23.73
N HIS A 342 -14.06 -0.90 22.44
CA HIS A 342 -13.21 -0.46 21.32
C HIS A 342 -12.71 0.99 21.47
N ASN A 343 -13.61 1.96 21.52
CA ASN A 343 -13.22 3.37 21.68
C ASN A 343 -12.57 3.65 23.06
N PRO A 344 -13.15 3.20 24.19
CA PRO A 344 -12.52 3.37 25.50
C PRO A 344 -11.10 2.81 25.61
N LEU A 345 -10.80 1.67 24.98
CA LEU A 345 -9.47 1.08 24.96
C LEU A 345 -8.48 1.93 24.16
N SER A 346 -8.91 2.44 23.00
CA SER A 346 -8.10 3.40 22.21
C SER A 346 -7.78 4.65 23.02
N ASP A 347 -8.78 5.24 23.67
CA ASP A 347 -8.62 6.44 24.49
C ASP A 347 -7.71 6.20 25.72
N ALA A 348 -7.66 4.97 26.22
CA ALA A 348 -6.77 4.57 27.29
C ALA A 348 -5.33 4.25 26.82
N GLY A 349 -5.08 4.30 25.50
CA GLY A 349 -3.75 4.13 24.89
C GLY A 349 -3.47 2.74 24.31
N TRP A 350 -4.46 1.86 24.21
CA TRP A 350 -4.32 0.59 23.49
C TRP A 350 -4.46 0.78 21.99
N THR A 351 -3.52 0.21 21.25
CA THR A 351 -3.46 0.29 19.79
C THR A 351 -3.02 -1.05 19.23
N GLY A 352 -3.39 -1.38 18.00
CA GLY A 352 -2.98 -2.65 17.40
C GLY A 352 -3.89 -3.18 16.32
N ILE A 353 -3.74 -4.47 16.05
CA ILE A 353 -4.56 -5.21 15.08
C ILE A 353 -5.59 -6.06 15.82
N TRP A 354 -6.82 -6.09 15.30
CA TRP A 354 -7.89 -6.89 15.90
C TRP A 354 -8.63 -7.75 14.87
N PRO A 355 -7.95 -8.71 14.22
CA PRO A 355 -8.56 -9.48 13.16
C PRO A 355 -9.72 -10.34 13.65
N LEU A 356 -10.71 -10.47 12.77
CA LEU A 356 -11.87 -11.31 12.97
C LEU A 356 -12.12 -12.17 11.72
N GLY A 357 -12.75 -13.32 11.94
CA GLY A 357 -13.03 -14.26 10.88
C GLY A 357 -14.28 -15.07 11.17
N ASN A 358 -14.31 -16.31 10.71
CA ASN A 358 -15.44 -17.20 10.96
C ASN A 358 -15.57 -17.51 12.46
N ARG A 359 -16.43 -16.74 13.15
CA ARG A 359 -16.72 -16.84 14.58
C ARG A 359 -15.48 -16.75 15.47
N SER A 360 -14.51 -15.94 15.08
CA SER A 360 -13.30 -15.71 15.88
C SER A 360 -12.99 -14.22 15.98
N LEU A 361 -12.38 -13.85 17.10
CA LEU A 361 -11.84 -12.51 17.36
C LEU A 361 -10.46 -12.69 18.00
N SER A 362 -9.48 -11.96 17.46
CA SER A 362 -8.14 -11.89 18.03
C SER A 362 -7.73 -10.44 18.25
N LEU A 363 -7.00 -10.15 19.32
CA LEU A 363 -6.38 -8.85 19.58
C LEU A 363 -4.87 -9.05 19.74
N THR A 364 -4.07 -8.27 19.01
CA THR A 364 -2.62 -8.16 19.19
C THR A 364 -2.32 -6.68 19.38
N PHE A 365 -2.37 -6.23 20.64
CA PHE A 365 -2.39 -4.83 21.02
C PHE A 365 -1.17 -4.45 21.85
N GLY A 366 -0.75 -3.19 21.77
CA GLY A 366 0.28 -2.60 22.62
C GLY A 366 -0.18 -1.29 23.23
N ALA A 367 0.25 -1.05 24.46
CA ALA A 367 0.13 0.22 25.18
C ALA A 367 1.49 0.63 25.74
N ALA A 368 1.73 1.95 25.83
CA ALA A 368 2.97 2.48 26.39
C ALA A 368 3.08 2.21 27.90
N ASN A 369 4.32 2.05 28.36
CA ASN A 369 4.74 1.74 29.73
C ASN A 369 4.52 0.29 30.17
N ILE A 370 5.25 -0.09 31.22
CA ILE A 370 5.12 -1.37 31.92
C ILE A 370 5.00 -1.08 33.43
N PRO A 371 3.84 -1.35 34.06
CA PRO A 371 2.55 -1.67 33.43
C PRO A 371 2.00 -0.48 32.63
N PRO A 372 0.94 -0.66 31.82
CA PRO A 372 0.26 0.47 31.19
C PRO A 372 -0.52 1.26 32.27
N SER A 373 -1.22 2.33 31.86
CA SER A 373 -1.99 3.13 32.82
C SER A 373 -3.03 2.28 33.57
N PRO A 374 -3.36 2.59 34.85
CA PRO A 374 -4.36 1.82 35.59
C PRO A 374 -5.71 1.72 34.89
N GLN A 375 -6.13 2.79 34.21
CA GLN A 375 -7.34 2.83 33.40
C GLN A 375 -7.25 1.86 32.21
N ALA A 376 -6.11 1.83 31.51
CA ALA A 376 -5.87 0.93 30.38
C ALA A 376 -5.91 -0.54 30.80
N SER A 377 -5.25 -0.90 31.91
CA SER A 377 -5.31 -2.25 32.47
C SER A 377 -6.74 -2.63 32.86
N GLN A 378 -7.43 -1.75 33.60
CA GLN A 378 -8.79 -2.03 34.06
C GLN A 378 -9.78 -2.26 32.92
N LEU A 379 -9.71 -1.46 31.85
CA LEU A 379 -10.58 -1.60 30.68
C LEU A 379 -10.32 -2.89 29.91
N MET A 380 -9.05 -3.25 29.69
CA MET A 380 -8.70 -4.48 28.98
C MET A 380 -9.10 -5.71 29.81
N ASP A 381 -8.82 -5.69 31.12
CA ASP A 381 -9.21 -6.78 32.03
C ASP A 381 -10.74 -6.93 32.11
N ALA A 382 -11.48 -5.83 32.09
CA ALA A 382 -12.95 -5.84 32.08
C ALA A 382 -13.51 -6.48 30.80
N PHE A 383 -12.99 -6.10 29.62
CA PHE A 383 -13.35 -6.73 28.35
C PHE A 383 -13.08 -8.23 28.38
N ILE A 384 -11.87 -8.64 28.78
CA ILE A 384 -11.47 -10.05 28.84
C ILE A 384 -12.36 -10.84 29.81
N ALA A 385 -12.67 -10.27 30.98
CA ALA A 385 -13.52 -10.92 31.97
C ALA A 385 -14.97 -11.09 31.48
N GLU A 386 -15.52 -10.08 30.81
CA GLU A 386 -16.86 -10.15 30.21
C GLU A 386 -16.91 -11.22 29.10
N ALA A 387 -15.90 -11.27 28.24
CA ALA A 387 -15.79 -12.28 27.18
C ALA A 387 -15.68 -13.71 27.75
N LYS A 388 -14.86 -13.92 28.80
CA LYS A 388 -14.71 -15.24 29.46
C LYS A 388 -15.99 -15.75 30.12
N ASN A 389 -16.83 -14.84 30.61
CA ASN A 389 -18.10 -15.19 31.26
C ASN A 389 -19.26 -15.32 30.26
N MET A 390 -19.04 -15.02 28.98
CA MET A 390 -20.08 -15.06 27.96
C MET A 390 -20.37 -16.51 27.52
N THR A 391 -21.65 -16.88 27.53
CA THR A 391 -22.08 -18.21 27.08
C THR A 391 -21.76 -18.40 25.59
N GLY A 392 -21.11 -19.51 25.25
CA GLY A 392 -20.75 -19.86 23.88
C GLY A 392 -19.47 -19.19 23.34
N VAL A 393 -18.76 -18.43 24.18
CA VAL A 393 -17.43 -17.87 23.86
C VAL A 393 -16.35 -18.69 24.56
N ASN A 394 -15.39 -19.19 23.77
CA ASN A 394 -14.20 -19.89 24.27
C ASN A 394 -12.97 -19.01 24.05
N VAL A 395 -12.40 -18.50 25.15
CA VAL A 395 -11.15 -17.73 25.11
C VAL A 395 -9.97 -18.68 25.16
N ALA A 396 -9.30 -18.85 24.01
CA ALA A 396 -8.15 -19.72 23.83
C ALA A 396 -6.82 -19.08 24.25
N LEU A 397 -6.73 -17.74 24.20
CA LEU A 397 -5.54 -16.98 24.61
C LEU A 397 -5.95 -15.68 25.32
N SER A 398 -5.22 -15.32 26.38
CA SER A 398 -5.43 -14.10 27.17
C SER A 398 -4.16 -13.82 27.98
N GLU A 399 -3.20 -13.11 27.41
CA GLU A 399 -1.88 -12.91 28.01
C GLU A 399 -1.40 -11.46 27.90
N TYR A 400 -0.52 -11.06 28.83
CA TYR A 400 0.22 -9.81 28.79
C TYR A 400 1.72 -10.09 28.72
N HIS A 401 2.44 -9.34 27.89
CA HIS A 401 3.88 -9.44 27.73
C HIS A 401 4.53 -8.06 27.78
N SER A 402 5.80 -8.01 28.15
CA SER A 402 6.58 -6.78 28.30
C SER A 402 7.65 -6.69 27.23
N TYR A 403 7.72 -5.54 26.56
CA TYR A 403 8.70 -5.27 25.51
C TYR A 403 9.51 -4.02 25.85
N ASN A 404 10.81 -4.07 25.65
CA ASN A 404 11.74 -2.98 25.96
C ASN A 404 11.72 -1.87 24.92
N SER A 405 11.30 -2.18 23.68
CA SER A 405 11.15 -1.22 22.60
C SER A 405 9.99 -1.59 21.67
N PHE A 406 9.57 -0.65 20.83
CA PHE A 406 8.62 -0.95 19.76
C PHE A 406 9.20 -1.90 18.72
N ALA A 407 10.51 -1.85 18.48
CA ALA A 407 11.18 -2.77 17.57
C ALA A 407 11.08 -4.22 18.06
N GLU A 408 11.27 -4.46 19.35
CA GLU A 408 11.09 -5.78 19.97
C GLU A 408 9.64 -6.25 19.86
N PHE A 409 8.66 -5.40 20.20
CA PHE A 409 7.23 -5.72 20.02
C PHE A 409 6.91 -6.08 18.57
N ALA A 410 7.34 -5.25 17.61
CA ALA A 410 7.04 -5.43 16.19
C ALA A 410 7.72 -6.69 15.63
N HIS A 411 8.97 -6.93 16.00
CA HIS A 411 9.71 -8.10 15.58
C HIS A 411 9.01 -9.38 16.07
N ASP A 412 8.77 -9.48 17.38
CA ASP A 412 8.25 -10.72 17.97
C ASP A 412 6.82 -11.02 17.55
N ASN A 413 6.00 -9.99 17.29
CA ASN A 413 4.58 -10.18 17.01
C ASN A 413 4.18 -10.06 15.54
N LEU A 414 5.07 -9.55 14.68
CA LEU A 414 4.76 -9.37 13.25
C LEU A 414 5.80 -10.03 12.33
N VAL A 415 7.01 -10.33 12.80
CA VAL A 415 8.13 -10.76 11.94
C VAL A 415 8.59 -12.18 12.25
N ASP A 416 8.91 -12.50 13.50
CA ASP A 416 9.47 -13.81 13.87
C ASP A 416 8.37 -14.85 14.13
N PRO A 417 8.17 -15.82 13.23
CA PRO A 417 7.09 -16.79 13.36
C PRO A 417 7.18 -17.69 14.60
N ASN A 418 8.32 -17.73 15.28
CA ASN A 418 8.51 -18.54 16.48
C ASN A 418 8.06 -17.85 17.77
N THR A 419 7.92 -16.52 17.74
CA THR A 419 7.60 -15.70 18.91
C THR A 419 6.24 -15.03 18.82
N ILE A 420 5.59 -15.06 17.65
CA ILE A 420 4.27 -14.46 17.45
C ILE A 420 3.25 -14.95 18.47
N ILE A 421 2.65 -13.98 19.16
CA ILE A 421 1.54 -14.18 20.10
C ILE A 421 0.26 -13.57 19.50
N GLY A 422 -0.88 -14.26 19.67
CA GLY A 422 -2.16 -13.81 19.13
C GLY A 422 -2.32 -14.10 17.63
N PHE A 423 -2.60 -13.07 16.83
CA PHE A 423 -2.84 -13.25 15.40
C PHE A 423 -1.56 -13.40 14.59
N ASN A 424 -1.31 -14.60 14.09
CA ASN A 424 -0.24 -14.84 13.14
C ASN A 424 -0.66 -14.49 11.71
N SER A 425 -0.45 -13.22 11.35
CA SER A 425 -0.63 -12.72 9.98
C SER A 425 0.17 -13.51 8.96
N THR A 426 1.37 -14.01 9.34
CA THR A 426 2.24 -14.84 8.50
C THR A 426 1.77 -16.31 8.36
N ALA A 427 0.80 -16.75 9.15
CA ALA A 427 0.13 -18.03 8.93
C ALA A 427 -1.09 -17.89 8.01
N VAL A 428 -1.76 -16.73 8.06
CA VAL A 428 -3.02 -16.51 7.35
C VAL A 428 -2.80 -15.94 5.94
N ILE A 429 -2.00 -14.87 5.82
CA ILE A 429 -1.77 -14.14 4.56
C ILE A 429 -0.77 -14.85 3.63
N PRO A 430 0.31 -15.47 4.09
CA PRO A 430 1.26 -16.21 3.23
C PRO A 430 0.64 -17.41 2.49
N GLY A 431 -0.57 -17.84 2.85
CA GLY A 431 -1.33 -18.78 2.01
C GLY A 431 -1.85 -18.19 0.69
N PHE A 432 -1.87 -16.86 0.55
CA PHE A 432 -2.50 -16.18 -0.57
C PHE A 432 -1.53 -15.99 -1.73
N VAL A 433 -1.74 -16.76 -2.79
CA VAL A 433 -1.05 -16.59 -4.08
C VAL A 433 -1.49 -15.31 -4.77
N GLN A 434 -2.76 -14.97 -4.60
CA GLN A 434 -3.38 -13.74 -5.10
C GLN A 434 -4.18 -13.09 -3.98
N SER A 435 -4.31 -11.77 -4.04
CA SER A 435 -5.01 -10.97 -3.04
C SER A 435 -5.93 -9.92 -3.68
N ALA A 436 -7.04 -9.65 -3.01
CA ALA A 436 -7.84 -8.45 -3.16
C ALA A 436 -8.01 -7.81 -1.78
N THR A 437 -7.89 -6.50 -1.71
CA THR A 437 -8.02 -5.73 -0.47
C THR A 437 -9.06 -4.63 -0.66
N SER A 438 -9.70 -4.25 0.44
CA SER A 438 -10.52 -3.04 0.56
C SER A 438 -10.34 -2.47 1.96
N SER A 439 -10.36 -1.15 2.09
CA SER A 439 -10.25 -0.47 3.38
C SER A 439 -11.30 0.63 3.49
N TRP A 440 -11.72 0.90 4.73
CA TRP A 440 -12.55 2.07 5.03
C TRP A 440 -12.23 2.64 6.40
N LEU A 441 -11.98 3.95 6.42
CA LEU A 441 -11.72 4.76 7.59
C LEU A 441 -13.02 4.97 8.36
N LEU A 442 -13.06 4.48 9.59
CA LEU A 442 -14.23 4.55 10.45
C LEU A 442 -14.03 5.61 11.55
N PRO A 443 -14.86 6.68 11.54
CA PRO A 443 -14.75 7.74 12.54
C PRO A 443 -15.26 7.26 13.90
N ARG A 444 -14.80 7.94 14.95
CA ARG A 444 -15.13 7.66 16.34
C ARG A 444 -16.63 7.47 16.60
N GLU A 445 -17.47 8.30 15.99
CA GLU A 445 -18.92 8.27 16.18
C GLU A 445 -19.54 6.97 15.64
N VAL A 446 -18.99 6.41 14.56
CA VAL A 446 -19.49 5.18 13.95
C VAL A 446 -19.17 3.96 14.81
N THR A 447 -17.99 3.93 15.44
CA THR A 447 -17.54 2.83 16.30
C THR A 447 -17.89 3.03 17.78
N ALA A 448 -18.65 4.08 18.11
CA ALA A 448 -18.98 4.42 19.49
C ALA A 448 -19.82 3.32 20.19
N PRO A 449 -19.73 3.20 21.53
CA PRO A 449 -20.43 2.14 22.28
C PRO A 449 -21.95 2.09 22.04
N GLU A 450 -22.60 3.23 21.81
CA GLU A 450 -24.02 3.33 21.45
C GLU A 450 -24.36 2.65 20.11
N ASN A 451 -23.38 2.52 19.22
CA ASN A 451 -23.49 1.88 17.90
C ASN A 451 -22.98 0.43 17.91
N ALA A 452 -22.57 -0.11 19.06
CA ALA A 452 -21.94 -1.43 19.17
C ALA A 452 -22.74 -2.56 18.50
N GLU A 453 -24.05 -2.59 18.71
CA GLU A 453 -24.96 -3.58 18.11
C GLU A 453 -25.01 -3.49 16.57
N ARG A 454 -25.01 -2.27 16.04
CA ARG A 454 -25.02 -2.03 14.59
C ARG A 454 -23.69 -2.47 13.98
N MET A 455 -22.58 -2.11 14.62
CA MET A 455 -21.23 -2.48 14.20
C MET A 455 -21.03 -4.00 14.25
N ALA A 456 -21.43 -4.64 15.35
CA ALA A 456 -21.34 -6.10 15.52
C ALA A 456 -22.07 -6.86 14.40
N ARG A 457 -23.26 -6.39 13.99
CA ARG A 457 -24.00 -6.98 12.86
C ARG A 457 -23.29 -6.82 11.52
N ALA A 458 -22.62 -5.69 11.27
CA ALA A 458 -21.84 -5.52 10.06
C ALA A 458 -20.61 -6.43 10.07
N LEU A 459 -19.87 -6.44 11.19
CA LEU A 459 -18.68 -7.28 11.39
C LEU A 459 -18.98 -8.79 11.26
N ALA A 460 -20.08 -9.25 11.85
CA ALA A 460 -20.46 -10.66 11.83
C ALA A 460 -20.82 -11.19 10.41
N ASN A 461 -21.12 -10.29 9.47
CA ASN A 461 -21.51 -10.64 8.10
C ASN A 461 -20.35 -10.62 7.10
N ILE A 462 -19.14 -10.24 7.53
CA ILE A 462 -17.95 -10.28 6.69
C ILE A 462 -17.64 -11.75 6.33
N LYS A 463 -17.41 -12.01 5.04
CA LYS A 463 -17.10 -13.33 4.50
C LYS A 463 -15.60 -13.53 4.30
N ALA A 464 -14.90 -12.47 3.95
CA ALA A 464 -13.45 -12.39 3.84
C ALA A 464 -12.76 -12.35 5.21
N VAL A 465 -11.43 -12.25 5.22
CA VAL A 465 -10.67 -12.00 6.45
C VAL A 465 -10.67 -10.50 6.70
N ALA A 466 -11.20 -10.05 7.84
CA ALA A 466 -11.03 -8.67 8.26
C ALA A 466 -9.82 -8.55 9.19
N VAL A 467 -8.97 -7.57 8.91
CA VAL A 467 -7.76 -7.24 9.67
C VAL A 467 -7.82 -5.74 10.01
N PRO A 468 -8.73 -5.31 10.89
CA PRO A 468 -8.87 -3.90 11.20
C PRO A 468 -7.75 -3.42 12.14
N PHE A 469 -7.46 -2.14 12.06
CA PHE A 469 -6.37 -1.49 12.77
C PHE A 469 -6.91 -0.41 13.71
N LEU A 470 -6.69 -0.55 15.02
CA LEU A 470 -6.99 0.48 16.01
C LEU A 470 -5.80 1.45 16.11
N VAL A 471 -5.74 2.39 15.16
CA VAL A 471 -4.56 3.24 14.89
C VAL A 471 -4.90 4.71 14.74
N GLY A 472 -6.18 5.09 14.88
CA GLY A 472 -6.62 6.48 14.91
C GLY A 472 -6.80 7.02 16.34
N GLY A 473 -7.47 8.16 16.49
CA GLY A 473 -7.61 8.83 17.78
C GLY A 473 -6.31 9.50 18.26
N GLY A 474 -6.28 9.95 19.53
CA GLY A 474 -5.12 10.63 20.11
C GLY A 474 -4.67 11.83 19.28
N VAL A 475 -3.36 11.92 18.97
CA VAL A 475 -2.82 13.02 18.16
C VAL A 475 -3.12 12.93 16.66
N VAL A 476 -3.73 11.83 16.20
CA VAL A 476 -4.22 11.68 14.81
C VAL A 476 -5.51 12.47 14.61
N ASP A 477 -6.36 12.53 15.65
CA ASP A 477 -7.65 13.25 15.73
C ASP A 477 -7.47 14.79 15.76
N ASP A 478 -6.24 15.27 15.65
CA ASP A 478 -5.94 16.70 15.58
C ASP A 478 -6.35 17.28 14.21
N VAL A 479 -7.57 17.80 14.16
CA VAL A 479 -8.16 18.44 12.97
C VAL A 479 -7.34 19.61 12.43
N SER A 480 -6.45 20.23 13.23
CA SER A 480 -5.56 21.29 12.71
C SER A 480 -4.57 20.77 11.68
N LYS A 481 -4.30 19.45 11.68
CA LYS A 481 -3.44 18.76 10.70
C LYS A 481 -4.16 18.33 9.42
N SER A 482 -5.47 18.55 9.30
CA SER A 482 -6.27 18.20 8.10
C SER A 482 -5.79 18.89 6.82
N THR A 483 -5.09 20.02 6.94
CA THR A 483 -4.58 20.81 5.81
C THR A 483 -3.06 20.76 5.68
N THR A 484 -2.36 20.13 6.63
CA THR A 484 -0.89 20.10 6.66
C THR A 484 -0.29 19.05 5.74
N SER A 485 -1.08 18.08 5.29
CA SER A 485 -0.68 17.01 4.37
C SER A 485 -1.84 16.65 3.45
N ALA A 486 -1.54 15.87 2.41
CA ALA A 486 -2.52 15.35 1.46
C ALA A 486 -3.17 14.02 1.89
N ALA A 487 -2.98 13.61 3.15
CA ALA A 487 -3.66 12.44 3.68
C ALA A 487 -5.17 12.71 3.74
N ASN A 488 -5.96 11.67 3.49
CA ASN A 488 -7.43 11.75 3.55
C ASN A 488 -7.87 12.46 4.84
N PRO A 489 -8.64 13.57 4.76
CA PRO A 489 -9.11 14.29 5.95
C PRO A 489 -9.87 13.42 6.95
N ALA A 490 -10.54 12.34 6.49
CA ALA A 490 -11.25 11.41 7.35
C ALA A 490 -10.35 10.80 8.44
N TRP A 491 -9.04 10.64 8.20
CA TRP A 491 -8.08 10.20 9.22
C TRP A 491 -8.15 11.01 10.51
N ARG A 492 -8.50 12.30 10.42
CA ARG A 492 -8.58 13.22 11.56
C ARG A 492 -9.83 13.05 12.41
N HIS A 493 -10.66 12.05 12.10
CA HIS A 493 -11.82 11.61 12.89
C HIS A 493 -11.80 10.09 13.10
N THR A 494 -10.99 9.37 12.31
CA THR A 494 -10.82 7.93 12.37
C THR A 494 -10.33 7.46 13.72
N ILE A 495 -10.89 6.35 14.17
CA ILE A 495 -10.32 5.57 15.27
C ILE A 495 -9.85 4.19 14.79
N THR A 496 -10.54 3.61 13.82
CA THR A 496 -10.18 2.33 13.20
C THR A 496 -10.12 2.45 11.68
N ASP A 497 -9.07 1.88 11.10
CA ASP A 497 -9.03 1.54 9.68
C ASP A 497 -9.57 0.11 9.49
N MET A 498 -10.72 -0.02 8.81
CA MET A 498 -11.37 -1.30 8.55
C MET A 498 -10.82 -1.91 7.28
N THR A 499 -9.84 -2.81 7.40
CA THR A 499 -9.25 -3.48 6.24
C THR A 499 -9.80 -4.90 6.09
N ILE A 500 -10.23 -5.24 4.87
CA ILE A 500 -10.77 -6.54 4.50
C ILE A 500 -9.95 -7.12 3.35
N GLN A 501 -9.51 -8.36 3.50
CA GLN A 501 -8.68 -9.06 2.54
C GLN A 501 -9.28 -10.42 2.16
N ALA A 502 -9.29 -10.70 0.86
CA ALA A 502 -9.63 -12.01 0.32
C ALA A 502 -8.48 -12.50 -0.55
N GLY A 503 -8.18 -13.79 -0.49
CA GLY A 503 -7.13 -14.38 -1.29
C GLY A 503 -7.24 -15.89 -1.42
N GLY A 504 -6.26 -16.49 -2.11
CA GLY A 504 -6.18 -17.94 -2.25
C GLY A 504 -5.33 -18.39 -3.44
N PRO A 505 -5.46 -19.65 -3.88
CA PRO A 505 -4.70 -20.20 -5.00
C PRO A 505 -5.09 -19.57 -6.35
N VAL A 506 -4.23 -19.72 -7.35
CA VAL A 506 -4.43 -19.16 -8.71
C VAL A 506 -5.71 -19.60 -9.41
N SER A 507 -6.30 -20.71 -8.98
CA SER A 507 -7.52 -21.27 -9.55
C SER A 507 -8.77 -20.49 -9.16
N ILE A 508 -8.71 -19.67 -8.12
CA ILE A 508 -9.82 -18.79 -7.74
C ILE A 508 -9.92 -17.64 -8.74
N ASN A 509 -11.14 -17.34 -9.16
CA ASN A 509 -11.43 -16.19 -10.00
C ASN A 509 -11.08 -14.88 -9.27
N THR A 510 -10.17 -14.07 -9.82
CA THR A 510 -9.71 -12.84 -9.16
C THR A 510 -10.85 -11.81 -9.02
N ASN A 511 -11.81 -11.77 -9.95
CA ASN A 511 -12.95 -10.86 -9.85
C ASN A 511 -13.90 -11.25 -8.71
N LEU A 512 -14.01 -12.54 -8.38
CA LEU A 512 -14.76 -12.98 -7.21
C LEU A 512 -14.11 -12.44 -5.92
N LEU A 513 -12.78 -12.53 -5.79
CA LEU A 513 -12.07 -11.98 -4.63
C LEU A 513 -12.30 -10.47 -4.47
N ARG A 514 -12.19 -9.72 -5.58
CA ARG A 514 -12.47 -8.28 -5.61
C ARG A 514 -13.92 -7.96 -5.22
N GLN A 515 -14.87 -8.72 -5.73
CA GLN A 515 -16.30 -8.55 -5.40
C GLN A 515 -16.59 -8.85 -3.92
N ILE A 516 -15.95 -9.86 -3.33
CA ILE A 516 -16.12 -10.20 -1.92
C ILE A 516 -15.69 -9.02 -1.04
N VAL A 517 -14.45 -8.52 -1.20
CA VAL A 517 -13.97 -7.41 -0.37
C VAL A 517 -14.78 -6.13 -0.58
N HIS A 518 -15.20 -5.86 -1.83
CA HIS A 518 -16.04 -4.71 -2.16
C HIS A 518 -17.44 -4.79 -1.52
N GLN A 519 -18.02 -5.99 -1.45
CA GLN A 519 -19.32 -6.20 -0.82
C GLN A 519 -19.22 -6.16 0.71
N ASP A 520 -18.19 -6.79 1.27
CA ASP A 520 -17.98 -6.85 2.71
C ASP A 520 -17.64 -5.47 3.31
N ILE A 521 -16.99 -4.57 2.55
CA ILE A 521 -16.73 -3.21 3.00
C ILE A 521 -17.95 -2.28 2.92
N ALA A 522 -18.92 -2.60 2.05
CA ALA A 522 -20.02 -1.70 1.70
C ALA A 522 -20.87 -1.23 2.90
N PRO A 523 -21.16 -2.05 3.93
CA PRO A 523 -21.86 -1.58 5.13
C PRO A 523 -21.09 -0.47 5.86
N PHE A 524 -19.76 -0.57 5.94
CA PHE A 524 -18.89 0.40 6.59
C PHE A 524 -18.83 1.70 5.78
N ARG A 525 -18.70 1.59 4.45
CA ARG A 525 -18.85 2.72 3.51
C ARG A 525 -20.17 3.46 3.70
N ALA A 526 -21.28 2.74 3.87
CA ALA A 526 -22.59 3.34 4.09
C ALA A 526 -22.74 3.98 5.49
N MET A 527 -22.01 3.50 6.50
CA MET A 527 -21.98 4.11 7.83
C MET A 527 -21.16 5.40 7.88
N ALA A 528 -20.10 5.49 7.07
CA ALA A 528 -19.18 6.62 7.03
C ALA A 528 -18.88 7.04 5.57
N PRO A 529 -19.85 7.60 4.82
CA PRO A 529 -19.58 8.08 3.46
C PRO A 529 -18.62 9.28 3.50
N PRO A 530 -17.88 9.57 2.40
CA PRO A 530 -17.07 10.78 2.33
C PRO A 530 -17.94 12.04 2.54
N PRO A 531 -17.45 13.08 3.23
CA PRO A 531 -16.10 13.23 3.75
C PRO A 531 -15.87 12.63 5.16
N TYR A 532 -16.90 12.03 5.79
CA TYR A 532 -16.83 11.54 7.18
C TYR A 532 -16.01 10.26 7.33
N GLY A 533 -16.00 9.42 6.29
CA GLY A 533 -15.07 8.31 6.13
C GLY A 533 -14.37 8.39 4.78
N GLY A 534 -13.62 7.35 4.45
CA GLY A 534 -12.87 7.30 3.20
C GLY A 534 -12.09 6.01 3.09
N MET A 535 -11.36 5.85 2.00
CA MET A 535 -10.52 4.69 1.71
C MET A 535 -9.06 5.05 1.97
N TYR A 536 -8.32 4.14 2.61
CA TYR A 536 -6.89 4.26 2.74
C TYR A 536 -6.22 3.81 1.43
N LEU A 537 -5.57 4.74 0.74
CA LEU A 537 -5.07 4.51 -0.63
C LEU A 537 -4.01 3.40 -0.77
N ASN A 538 -3.32 3.03 0.31
CA ASN A 538 -2.35 1.93 0.27
C ASN A 538 -3.04 0.56 0.36
N GLU A 539 -4.28 0.51 0.85
CA GLU A 539 -5.09 -0.70 1.04
C GLU A 539 -6.42 -0.55 0.28
N ALA A 540 -6.31 -0.12 -0.98
CA ALA A 540 -7.44 0.35 -1.77
C ALA A 540 -8.31 -0.77 -2.37
N ASP A 541 -9.62 -0.50 -2.42
CA ASP A 541 -10.61 -1.25 -3.19
C ASP A 541 -10.52 -0.89 -4.67
N ILE A 542 -10.06 -1.84 -5.48
CA ILE A 542 -9.91 -1.65 -6.93
C ILE A 542 -11.25 -1.45 -7.68
N LEU A 543 -12.38 -1.75 -7.02
CA LEU A 543 -13.73 -1.58 -7.58
C LEU A 543 -14.42 -0.30 -7.10
N GLU A 544 -13.77 0.51 -6.25
CA GLU A 544 -14.30 1.81 -5.85
C GLU A 544 -14.41 2.75 -7.06
N GLN A 545 -15.62 3.20 -7.35
CA GLN A 545 -15.90 4.03 -8.53
C GLN A 545 -15.55 5.50 -8.27
N ASP A 546 -15.89 6.01 -7.08
CA ASP A 546 -15.61 7.39 -6.68
C ASP A 546 -14.30 7.45 -5.87
N TRP A 547 -13.26 6.82 -6.42
CA TRP A 547 -12.00 6.60 -5.72
C TRP A 547 -11.28 7.90 -5.41
N GLN A 548 -11.48 8.97 -6.19
CA GLN A 548 -10.92 10.29 -5.90
C GLN A 548 -11.47 10.84 -4.59
N ALA A 549 -12.80 10.85 -4.45
CA ALA A 549 -13.44 11.31 -3.22
C ALA A 549 -13.15 10.37 -2.05
N ALA A 550 -13.15 9.05 -2.30
CA ALA A 550 -12.83 8.06 -1.28
C ALA A 550 -11.40 8.20 -0.77
N GLN A 551 -10.39 8.46 -1.62
CA GLN A 551 -8.99 8.53 -1.19
C GLN A 551 -8.56 9.90 -0.65
N TRP A 552 -9.09 11.00 -1.18
CA TRP A 552 -8.61 12.35 -0.84
C TRP A 552 -9.72 13.36 -0.53
N GLY A 553 -10.98 13.03 -0.81
CA GLY A 553 -12.11 13.94 -0.62
C GLY A 553 -11.89 15.30 -1.29
N GLU A 554 -12.10 16.37 -0.53
CA GLU A 554 -11.94 17.76 -0.99
C GLU A 554 -10.51 18.16 -1.38
N GLN A 555 -9.51 17.35 -1.05
CA GLN A 555 -8.11 17.64 -1.38
C GLN A 555 -7.75 17.30 -2.84
N TYR A 556 -8.55 16.46 -3.51
CA TYR A 556 -8.23 15.97 -4.86
C TYR A 556 -7.99 17.09 -5.89
N PRO A 557 -8.79 18.17 -5.97
CA PRO A 557 -8.55 19.23 -6.94
C PRO A 557 -7.19 19.93 -6.77
N ARG A 558 -6.72 20.13 -5.53
CA ARG A 558 -5.39 20.71 -5.25
C ARG A 558 -4.27 19.74 -5.64
N LEU A 559 -4.43 18.45 -5.30
CA LEU A 559 -3.51 17.40 -5.73
C LEU A 559 -3.37 17.37 -7.25
N LEU A 560 -4.50 17.40 -7.97
CA LEU A 560 -4.53 17.38 -9.43
C LEU A 560 -3.87 18.63 -10.05
N ALA A 561 -4.06 19.80 -9.45
CA ALA A 561 -3.42 21.03 -9.90
C ALA A 561 -1.88 20.93 -9.79
N ILE A 562 -1.37 20.50 -8.63
CA ILE A 562 0.07 20.30 -8.41
C ILE A 562 0.62 19.24 -9.36
N LYS A 563 -0.11 18.13 -9.54
CA LYS A 563 0.27 17.05 -10.46
C LYS A 563 0.45 17.56 -11.89
N ARG A 564 -0.49 18.37 -12.39
CA ARG A 564 -0.43 18.95 -13.74
C ARG A 564 0.73 19.93 -13.92
N GLU A 565 1.12 20.62 -12.86
CA GLU A 565 2.27 21.54 -12.88
C GLU A 565 3.60 20.78 -12.97
N ILE A 566 3.79 19.76 -12.13
CA ILE A 566 5.09 19.06 -12.04
C ILE A 566 5.24 17.93 -13.06
N ASP A 567 4.14 17.40 -13.59
CA ASP A 567 4.10 16.30 -14.55
C ASP A 567 3.18 16.57 -15.74
N PRO A 568 3.41 17.64 -16.52
CA PRO A 568 2.53 18.00 -17.64
C PRO A 568 2.55 16.96 -18.78
N GLN A 569 3.56 16.07 -18.81
CA GLN A 569 3.67 14.98 -19.79
C GLN A 569 3.09 13.66 -19.27
N GLU A 570 2.57 13.65 -18.04
CA GLU A 570 1.94 12.49 -17.41
C GLU A 570 2.87 11.25 -17.45
N LEU A 571 4.12 11.43 -17.04
CA LEU A 571 5.12 10.38 -16.99
C LEU A 571 4.88 9.44 -15.80
N LEU A 572 4.61 10.01 -14.62
CA LEU A 572 4.43 9.28 -13.36
C LEU A 572 2.94 9.07 -13.08
N VAL A 573 2.24 8.36 -13.96
CA VAL A 573 0.83 7.99 -13.77
C VAL A 573 0.74 6.55 -13.30
N VAL A 574 -0.07 6.31 -12.26
CA VAL A 574 -0.35 4.98 -11.73
C VAL A 574 -1.86 4.76 -11.64
N ARG A 575 -2.28 3.49 -11.70
CA ARG A 575 -3.68 3.09 -11.55
C ARG A 575 -4.28 3.67 -10.27
N MET A 576 -5.44 4.32 -10.38
CA MET A 576 -6.14 4.98 -9.28
C MET A 576 -5.27 5.99 -8.50
N GLY A 577 -4.27 6.58 -9.17
CA GLY A 577 -3.47 7.70 -8.68
C GLY A 577 -4.03 9.05 -9.17
N VAL A 578 -3.54 10.14 -8.59
CA VAL A 578 -3.92 11.50 -8.99
C VAL A 578 -3.62 11.73 -10.48
N GLY A 579 -4.65 12.11 -11.26
CA GLY A 579 -4.55 12.37 -12.71
C GLY A 579 -4.62 11.11 -13.58
N SER A 580 -4.98 9.96 -13.00
CA SER A 580 -5.08 8.69 -13.73
C SER A 580 -6.41 8.46 -14.46
N GLU A 581 -7.44 9.26 -14.18
CA GLU A 581 -8.82 9.06 -14.67
C GLU A 581 -8.97 9.08 -16.19
N GLY A 582 -8.05 9.72 -16.91
CA GLY A 582 -8.05 9.77 -18.38
C GLY A 582 -7.33 8.60 -19.04
N TRP A 583 -6.83 7.61 -18.29
CA TRP A 583 -6.06 6.47 -18.80
C TRP A 583 -6.84 5.16 -18.65
N ASP A 584 -6.54 4.18 -19.50
CA ASP A 584 -7.00 2.81 -19.29
C ASP A 584 -6.42 2.19 -18.00
N ASP A 585 -6.99 1.08 -17.55
CA ASP A 585 -6.58 0.36 -16.33
C ASP A 585 -5.09 -0.05 -16.30
N GLU A 586 -4.45 -0.13 -17.46
CA GLU A 586 -3.05 -0.47 -17.63
C GLU A 586 -2.18 0.77 -17.89
N ILE A 587 -2.72 1.99 -17.83
CA ILE A 587 -1.96 3.23 -18.11
C ILE A 587 -1.18 3.16 -19.43
N ILE A 588 -1.78 2.55 -20.47
CA ILE A 588 -1.17 2.43 -21.79
C ILE A 588 -1.70 3.50 -22.72
N CYS A 589 -3.01 3.68 -22.79
CA CYS A 589 -3.64 4.65 -23.67
C CYS A 589 -4.58 5.59 -22.92
N LYS A 590 -4.66 6.82 -23.42
CA LYS A 590 -5.70 7.76 -23.03
C LYS A 590 -7.06 7.29 -23.49
N MET A 591 -8.03 7.32 -22.59
CA MET A 591 -9.44 7.10 -22.90
C MET A 591 -10.04 8.40 -23.40
N HIS A 592 -10.55 8.41 -24.63
CA HIS A 592 -11.36 9.53 -25.14
C HIS A 592 -12.77 9.36 -24.58
N HIS A 593 -13.23 10.34 -23.80
CA HIS A 593 -14.61 10.40 -23.31
C HIS A 593 -15.52 11.16 -24.27
#